data_AF-A0A2E0TAP9-F1
#
_entry.id   AF-A0A2E0TAP9-F1
#
_cell.length_a   1.000
_cell.length_b   1.000
_cell.length_c   1.000
_cell.angle_alpha   90.00
_cell.angle_beta   90.00
_cell.angle_gamma   90.00
#
_symmetry.space_group_name_H-M   'P 1'
#
loop_
_entity.id
_entity.type
_entity.pdbx_description
1 polymer ?
#
loop_
_entity_poly.entity_id
_entity_poly.type
_entity_poly.pdbx_seq_one_letter_code
_entity_poly.pdbx_strand_id
1 'polypeptide(L)'
;MDSHPAVSTSVREVVSLFEEDTLEGVRFPDLDLETLLEGCAEVQRAQEEVDARLAALEQARAELDRERAALQKLARRAVDYARVFASEDEELLARLDGLTLAAKPKKKKRKSTRKKASAPKKDDAQLALAKEDAA
;
A
#
# COMPACT_ATOMS: atom_id res chain seq x y z
N MET A 1 -32.88 -0.34 -2.89
CA MET A 1 -31.94 -1.07 -2.03
C MET A 1 -31.19 -2.02 -2.94
N ASP A 2 -29.92 -1.77 -3.20
CA ASP A 2 -29.12 -2.49 -4.20
C ASP A 2 -28.76 -3.90 -3.70
N SER A 3 -29.64 -4.89 -3.87
CA SER A 3 -29.43 -6.26 -3.36
C SER A 3 -28.29 -7.04 -4.03
N HIS A 4 -27.82 -6.63 -5.23
CA HIS A 4 -26.77 -7.34 -5.97
C HIS A 4 -25.80 -6.39 -6.71
N PRO A 5 -24.78 -5.85 -6.05
CA PRO A 5 -23.87 -4.86 -6.65
C PRO A 5 -22.94 -5.42 -7.73
N ALA A 6 -22.69 -6.73 -7.75
CA ALA A 6 -21.79 -7.38 -8.71
C ALA A 6 -22.40 -7.58 -10.11
N VAL A 7 -23.72 -7.40 -10.28
CA VAL A 7 -24.41 -7.52 -11.57
C VAL A 7 -24.83 -6.16 -12.12
N SER A 8 -25.02 -6.07 -13.44
CA SER A 8 -25.40 -4.83 -14.11
C SER A 8 -26.77 -4.31 -13.65
N THR A 9 -26.99 -3.00 -13.80
CA THR A 9 -28.28 -2.37 -13.44
C THR A 9 -29.46 -3.02 -14.16
N SER A 10 -29.32 -3.32 -15.46
CA SER A 10 -30.38 -3.95 -16.24
C SER A 10 -30.73 -5.36 -15.74
N VAL A 11 -29.76 -6.14 -15.24
CA VAL A 11 -30.03 -7.46 -14.64
C VAL A 11 -30.79 -7.30 -13.32
N ARG A 12 -30.43 -6.30 -12.50
CA ARG A 12 -31.17 -6.01 -11.27
C ARG A 12 -32.61 -5.57 -11.53
N GLU A 13 -32.83 -4.76 -12.55
CA GLU A 13 -34.18 -4.37 -12.98
C GLU A 13 -35.00 -5.59 -13.40
N VAL A 14 -34.40 -6.53 -14.15
CA VAL A 14 -35.06 -7.79 -14.49
C VAL A 14 -35.41 -8.58 -13.23
N VAL A 15 -34.50 -8.75 -12.26
CA VAL A 15 -34.80 -9.43 -11.00
C VAL A 15 -35.96 -8.75 -10.26
N SER A 16 -35.97 -7.41 -10.19
CA SER A 16 -37.07 -6.64 -9.56
C SER A 16 -38.42 -6.93 -10.20
N LEU A 17 -38.48 -7.10 -11.52
CA LEU A 17 -39.73 -7.46 -12.23
C LEU A 17 -40.26 -8.84 -11.84
N PHE A 18 -39.37 -9.78 -11.50
CA PHE A 18 -39.75 -11.10 -10.99
C PHE A 18 -40.11 -11.06 -9.49
N GLU A 19 -39.60 -10.10 -8.73
CA GLU A 19 -39.93 -9.89 -7.30
C GLU A 19 -41.26 -9.15 -7.09
N GLU A 20 -41.60 -8.19 -7.97
CA GLU A 20 -42.76 -7.30 -7.83
C GLU A 20 -44.10 -7.93 -8.27
N ASP A 21 -44.17 -9.26 -8.41
CA ASP A 21 -45.32 -10.03 -8.93
C ASP A 21 -45.90 -9.48 -10.25
N THR A 22 -45.14 -8.66 -10.99
CA THR A 22 -45.63 -7.94 -12.17
C THR A 22 -45.87 -8.88 -13.36
N LEU A 23 -45.33 -10.09 -13.28
CA LEU A 23 -45.44 -11.17 -14.26
C LEU A 23 -46.44 -12.26 -13.82
N GLU A 24 -47.36 -11.93 -12.92
CA GLU A 24 -48.37 -12.88 -12.43
C GLU A 24 -49.12 -13.57 -13.58
N GLY A 25 -49.13 -14.91 -13.57
CA GLY A 25 -49.75 -15.73 -14.62
C GLY A 25 -48.84 -16.07 -15.81
N VAL A 26 -47.65 -15.48 -15.92
CA VAL A 26 -46.62 -15.85 -16.91
C VAL A 26 -45.65 -16.84 -16.27
N ARG A 27 -45.56 -18.05 -16.84
CA ARG A 27 -44.60 -19.08 -16.43
C ARG A 27 -43.59 -19.29 -17.54
N PHE A 28 -42.31 -19.15 -17.23
CA PHE A 28 -41.23 -19.56 -18.12
C PHE A 28 -40.77 -20.98 -17.70
N PRO A 29 -40.52 -21.89 -18.66
CA PRO A 29 -40.22 -23.29 -18.34
C PRO A 29 -38.96 -23.50 -17.50
N ASP A 30 -37.90 -22.73 -17.78
CA ASP A 30 -36.56 -22.90 -17.20
C ASP A 30 -36.07 -21.63 -16.49
N LEU A 31 -36.95 -20.66 -16.24
CA LEU A 31 -36.55 -19.35 -15.75
C LEU A 31 -37.55 -18.82 -14.72
N ASP A 32 -37.10 -18.75 -13.48
CA ASP A 32 -37.86 -18.18 -12.38
C ASP A 32 -36.98 -17.28 -11.52
N LEU A 33 -37.60 -16.66 -10.51
CA LEU A 33 -36.90 -15.77 -9.59
C LEU A 33 -35.75 -16.50 -8.87
N GLU A 34 -35.96 -17.75 -8.45
CA GLU A 34 -34.95 -18.53 -7.75
C GLU A 34 -33.70 -18.73 -8.62
N THR A 35 -33.89 -19.13 -9.88
CA THR A 35 -32.81 -19.31 -10.86
C THR A 35 -32.04 -18.01 -11.11
N LEU A 36 -32.75 -16.87 -11.19
CA LEU A 36 -32.11 -15.56 -11.38
C LEU A 36 -31.30 -15.11 -10.15
N LEU A 37 -31.83 -15.35 -8.95
CA LEU A 37 -31.15 -15.04 -7.69
C LEU A 37 -29.92 -15.94 -7.49
N GLU A 38 -30.00 -17.22 -7.84
CA GLU A 38 -28.86 -18.13 -7.82
C GLU A 38 -27.75 -17.64 -8.76
N GLY A 39 -28.12 -17.24 -9.99
CA GLY A 39 -27.18 -16.64 -10.95
C GLY A 39 -26.50 -15.37 -10.41
N CYS A 40 -27.26 -14.49 -9.75
CA CYS A 40 -26.73 -13.28 -9.11
C CYS A 40 -25.78 -13.63 -7.96
N ALA A 41 -26.09 -14.65 -7.17
CA ALA A 41 -25.23 -15.13 -6.08
C ALA A 41 -23.94 -15.78 -6.59
N GLU A 42 -23.96 -16.50 -7.72
CA GLU A 42 -22.76 -17.04 -8.37
C GLU A 42 -21.85 -15.91 -8.88
N VAL A 43 -22.41 -14.88 -9.52
CA VAL A 43 -21.63 -13.72 -9.98
C VAL A 43 -20.99 -12.98 -8.79
N GLN A 44 -21.74 -12.80 -7.71
CA GLN A 44 -21.20 -12.19 -6.48
C GLN A 44 -20.04 -13.01 -5.90
N ARG A 45 -20.17 -14.34 -5.81
CA ARG A 45 -19.10 -15.23 -5.36
C ARG A 45 -17.87 -15.16 -6.27
N ALA A 46 -18.07 -15.14 -7.59
CA ALA A 46 -16.98 -14.99 -8.54
C ALA A 46 -16.25 -13.65 -8.38
N GLN A 47 -17.00 -12.56 -8.15
CA GLN A 47 -16.41 -11.24 -7.89
C GLN A 47 -15.57 -11.23 -6.60
N GLU A 48 -16.07 -11.82 -5.52
CA GLU A 48 -15.33 -11.95 -4.26
C GLU A 48 -14.04 -12.76 -4.43
N GLU A 49 -14.07 -13.83 -5.23
CA GLU A 49 -12.85 -14.57 -5.56
C GLU A 49 -11.86 -13.70 -6.34
N VAL A 50 -12.32 -12.95 -7.34
CA VAL A 50 -11.46 -12.01 -8.09
C VAL A 50 -10.79 -11.01 -7.14
N ASP A 51 -11.54 -10.42 -6.23
CA ASP A 51 -11.02 -9.44 -5.27
C ASP A 51 -9.96 -10.07 -4.33
N ALA A 52 -10.21 -11.29 -3.85
CA ALA A 52 -9.25 -12.04 -3.04
C ALA A 52 -7.95 -12.34 -3.81
N ARG A 53 -8.05 -12.72 -5.09
CA ARG A 53 -6.89 -13.00 -5.95
C ARG A 53 -6.09 -11.74 -6.25
N LEU A 54 -6.76 -10.60 -6.48
CA LEU A 54 -6.10 -9.31 -6.68
C LEU A 54 -5.32 -8.88 -5.43
N ALA A 55 -5.90 -9.03 -4.25
CA ALA A 55 -5.21 -8.76 -2.99
C ALA A 55 -3.97 -9.67 -2.80
N ALA A 56 -4.09 -10.96 -3.09
CA ALA A 56 -2.96 -11.89 -3.05
C ALA A 56 -1.86 -11.53 -4.06
N LEU A 57 -2.22 -11.08 -5.26
CA LEU A 57 -1.28 -10.63 -6.28
C LEU A 57 -0.50 -9.39 -5.82
N GLU A 58 -1.16 -8.40 -5.21
CA GLU A 58 -0.49 -7.23 -4.65
C GLU A 58 0.50 -7.61 -3.54
N GLN A 59 0.12 -8.52 -2.65
CA GLN A 59 1.01 -9.02 -1.61
C GLN A 59 2.25 -9.72 -2.20
N ALA A 60 2.05 -10.60 -3.20
CA ALA A 60 3.15 -11.30 -3.87
C ALA A 60 4.10 -10.32 -4.58
N ARG A 61 3.57 -9.27 -5.21
CA ARG A 61 4.40 -8.21 -5.82
C ARG A 61 5.23 -7.46 -4.79
N ALA A 62 4.62 -7.09 -3.66
CA ALA A 62 5.33 -6.42 -2.58
C ALA A 62 6.46 -7.29 -2.00
N GLU A 63 6.24 -8.60 -1.86
CA GLU A 63 7.27 -9.53 -1.38
C GLU A 63 8.40 -9.69 -2.40
N LEU A 64 8.08 -9.86 -3.68
CA LEU A 64 9.06 -9.91 -4.76
C LEU A 64 9.97 -8.68 -4.78
N ASP A 65 9.40 -7.48 -4.59
CA ASP A 65 10.20 -6.25 -4.55
C ASP A 65 11.09 -6.18 -3.31
N ARG A 66 10.65 -6.69 -2.15
CA ARG A 66 11.48 -6.81 -0.95
C ARG A 66 12.64 -7.76 -1.18
N GLU A 67 12.40 -8.94 -1.75
CA GLU A 67 13.43 -9.93 -2.05
C GLU A 67 14.44 -9.39 -3.06
N ARG A 68 13.98 -8.74 -4.13
CA ARG A 68 14.84 -8.06 -5.11
C ARG A 68 15.72 -7.01 -4.45
N ALA A 69 15.15 -6.18 -3.58
CA ALA A 69 15.91 -5.16 -2.85
C ALA A 69 16.93 -5.78 -1.87
N ALA A 70 16.59 -6.90 -1.23
CA ALA A 70 17.51 -7.64 -0.37
C ALA A 70 18.68 -8.23 -1.17
N LEU A 71 18.39 -8.89 -2.29
CA LEU A 71 19.39 -9.44 -3.19
C LEU A 71 20.31 -8.36 -3.75
N GLN A 72 19.75 -7.21 -4.16
CA GLN A 72 20.55 -6.10 -4.67
C GLN A 72 21.52 -5.54 -3.61
N LYS A 73 21.11 -5.49 -2.33
CA LYS A 73 22.00 -5.10 -1.22
C LYS A 73 23.12 -6.12 -1.02
N LEU A 74 22.81 -7.42 -1.12
CA LEU A 74 23.81 -8.49 -1.01
C LEU A 74 24.82 -8.44 -2.17
N ALA A 75 24.33 -8.34 -3.41
CA ALA A 75 25.17 -8.19 -4.59
C ALA A 75 26.10 -6.98 -4.47
N ARG A 76 25.59 -5.85 -3.95
CA ARG A 76 26.42 -4.68 -3.71
C ARG A 76 27.54 -4.94 -2.70
N ARG A 77 27.21 -5.58 -1.57
CA ARG A 77 28.22 -5.94 -0.55
C ARG A 77 29.25 -6.91 -1.12
N ALA A 78 28.83 -7.88 -1.92
CA ALA A 78 29.73 -8.83 -2.57
C ALA A 78 30.72 -8.11 -3.49
N VAL A 79 30.27 -7.15 -4.30
CA VAL A 79 31.17 -6.32 -5.13
C VAL A 79 32.09 -5.45 -4.27
N ASP A 80 31.59 -4.84 -3.21
CA ASP A 80 32.43 -4.03 -2.31
C ASP A 80 33.53 -4.91 -1.65
N TYR A 81 33.23 -6.16 -1.26
CA TYR A 81 34.23 -7.11 -0.75
C TYR A 81 35.20 -7.58 -1.84
N ALA A 82 34.69 -7.91 -3.03
CA ALA A 82 35.53 -8.33 -4.15
C ALA A 82 36.53 -7.24 -4.55
N ARG A 83 36.16 -5.95 -4.46
CA ARG A 83 37.07 -4.82 -4.70
C ARG A 83 38.19 -4.71 -3.67
N VAL A 84 37.92 -5.02 -2.40
CA VAL A 84 38.96 -5.04 -1.35
C VAL A 84 39.94 -6.18 -1.60
N PHE A 85 39.45 -7.33 -2.06
CA PHE A 85 40.29 -8.48 -2.37
C PHE A 85 41.09 -8.29 -3.67
N ALA A 86 40.50 -7.68 -4.68
CA ALA A 86 41.10 -7.45 -5.99
C ALA A 86 42.07 -6.26 -6.04
N SER A 87 42.52 -5.73 -4.89
CA SER A 87 43.33 -4.50 -4.85
C SER A 87 44.64 -4.58 -5.65
N GLU A 88 45.13 -5.79 -5.91
CA GLU A 88 46.36 -6.06 -6.67
C GLU A 88 46.08 -6.67 -8.07
N ASP A 89 44.80 -6.87 -8.42
CA ASP A 89 44.36 -7.43 -9.70
C ASP A 89 43.56 -6.40 -10.50
N GLU A 90 44.28 -5.67 -11.35
CA GLU A 90 43.71 -4.60 -12.19
C GLU A 90 42.67 -5.12 -13.19
N GLU A 91 42.81 -6.35 -13.69
CA GLU A 91 41.86 -6.95 -14.63
C GLU A 91 40.53 -7.26 -13.93
N LEU A 92 40.60 -7.80 -12.71
CA LEU A 92 39.42 -8.08 -11.90
C LEU A 92 38.71 -6.81 -11.43
N LEU A 93 39.45 -5.76 -11.07
CA LEU A 93 38.88 -4.45 -10.74
C LEU A 93 38.12 -3.83 -11.92
N ALA A 94 38.70 -3.88 -13.13
CA ALA A 94 38.03 -3.37 -14.33
C ALA A 94 36.71 -4.10 -14.62
N ARG A 95 36.67 -5.43 -14.43
CA ARG A 95 35.43 -6.22 -14.55
C ARG A 95 34.39 -5.84 -13.50
N LEU A 96 34.80 -5.61 -12.26
CA LEU A 96 33.90 -5.19 -11.17
C LEU A 96 33.36 -3.77 -11.37
N ASP A 97 34.14 -2.87 -11.99
CA ASP A 97 33.70 -1.51 -12.32
C ASP A 97 32.72 -1.46 -13.49
N GLY A 98 32.79 -2.43 -14.41
CA GLY A 98 31.80 -2.64 -15.46
C GLY A 98 30.43 -3.10 -14.95
N LEU A 99 30.32 -3.60 -13.71
CA LEU A 99 29.05 -4.02 -13.12
C LEU A 99 28.25 -2.78 -12.67
N THR A 100 27.25 -2.41 -13.46
CA THR A 100 26.30 -1.34 -13.13
C THR A 100 25.26 -1.77 -12.09
N LEU A 101 25.71 -2.02 -10.86
CA LEU A 101 24.82 -2.15 -9.72
C LEU A 101 24.38 -0.74 -9.30
N ALA A 102 23.12 -0.38 -9.62
CA ALA A 102 22.56 0.95 -9.37
C ALA A 102 23.05 1.55 -8.04
N ALA A 103 23.80 2.65 -8.14
CA ALA A 103 24.51 3.21 -7.00
C ALA A 103 23.52 3.71 -5.93
N LYS A 104 23.85 3.49 -4.65
CA LYS A 104 23.13 4.11 -3.53
C LYS A 104 23.06 5.63 -3.78
N PRO A 105 21.88 6.26 -3.65
CA PRO A 105 21.79 7.71 -3.72
C PRO A 105 22.70 8.29 -2.63
N LYS A 106 23.72 9.06 -3.04
CA LYS A 106 24.63 9.75 -2.12
C LYS A 106 23.80 10.69 -1.26
N LYS A 107 23.67 10.39 0.05
CA LYS A 107 23.01 11.28 1.01
C LYS A 107 23.73 12.63 0.98
N LYS A 108 23.09 13.68 0.43
CA LYS A 108 23.56 15.06 0.54
C LYS A 108 23.71 15.38 2.02
N LYS A 109 24.95 15.61 2.49
CA LYS A 109 25.23 16.12 3.83
C LYS A 109 24.49 17.45 3.99
N ARG A 110 23.40 17.47 4.76
CA ARG A 110 22.72 18.72 5.14
C ARG A 110 23.72 19.52 5.99
N LYS A 111 24.19 20.64 5.45
CA LYS A 111 25.02 21.62 6.15
C LYS A 111 24.20 22.10 7.35
N SER A 112 24.55 21.66 8.56
CA SER A 112 23.93 22.10 9.80
C SER A 112 24.26 23.57 10.02
N THR A 113 23.33 24.47 9.71
CA THR A 113 23.38 25.85 10.17
C THR A 113 22.94 25.88 11.63
N ARG A 114 23.87 25.65 12.55
CA ARG A 114 23.73 26.05 13.96
C ARG A 114 23.57 27.57 14.00
N LYS A 115 22.34 28.08 13.95
CA LYS A 115 22.03 29.43 14.43
C LYS A 115 22.20 29.39 15.96
N LYS A 116 23.18 30.14 16.47
CA LYS A 116 23.31 30.49 17.89
C LYS A 116 22.02 31.22 18.30
N ALA A 117 21.15 30.55 19.04
CA ALA A 117 20.06 31.20 19.75
C ALA A 117 20.68 31.88 20.99
N SER A 118 20.70 33.22 20.97
CA SER A 118 20.96 34.06 22.13
C SER A 118 19.90 33.82 23.20
N ALA A 119 20.35 33.57 24.42
CA ALA A 119 19.51 33.35 25.60
C ALA A 119 18.65 34.58 25.94
N PRO A 120 17.38 34.41 26.36
CA PRO A 120 16.63 35.48 27.03
C PRO A 120 17.02 35.53 28.51
N LYS A 121 17.42 36.72 28.98
CA LYS A 121 17.61 37.03 30.41
C LYS A 121 16.27 36.90 31.15
N LYS A 122 16.29 36.19 32.28
CA LYS A 122 15.32 36.32 33.37
C LYS A 122 15.64 37.59 34.19
N ASP A 123 14.75 37.92 35.11
CA ASP A 123 14.73 39.05 36.06
C ASP A 123 13.94 40.25 35.48
N ASP A 124 12.89 40.81 36.09
CA ASP A 124 12.51 40.90 37.50
C ASP A 124 11.04 41.38 37.54
N ALA A 125 10.08 40.60 38.07
CA ALA A 125 8.72 41.05 38.42
C ALA A 125 7.84 39.93 39.01
N GLN A 126 8.31 39.26 40.06
CA GLN A 126 7.42 38.48 40.93
C GLN A 126 7.79 38.73 42.39
N LEU A 127 7.54 39.95 42.85
CA LEU A 127 7.49 40.30 44.26
C LEU A 127 6.39 41.34 44.48
N ALA A 128 5.12 40.92 44.40
CA ALA A 128 3.98 41.57 45.07
C ALA A 128 2.66 40.86 44.68
N LEU A 129 2.27 39.86 45.46
CA LEU A 129 0.99 39.82 46.20
C LEU A 129 0.78 38.41 46.75
N ALA A 130 1.38 38.16 47.91
CA ALA A 130 0.85 37.25 48.89
C ALA A 130 0.22 38.10 50.00
N LYS A 131 -1.11 38.15 50.02
CA LYS A 131 -1.98 38.19 51.22
C LYS A 131 -3.30 37.56 50.75
N GLU A 132 -3.53 36.28 51.06
CA GLU A 132 -4.26 35.83 52.27
C GLU A 132 -5.61 36.53 52.38
N ASP A 133 -6.69 35.83 52.01
CA ASP A 133 -7.51 35.02 52.93
C ASP A 133 -8.36 35.90 53.86
N ALA A 134 -9.67 35.93 53.62
CA ALA A 134 -10.75 35.75 54.61
C ALA A 134 -12.05 36.49 54.24
N ALA A 135 -13.16 35.75 54.42
CA ALA A 135 -14.56 36.15 54.58
C ALA A 135 -15.41 36.37 53.33
#